data_AF-A0A9X7FYG9-F1
#
_entry.id   AF-A0A9X7FYG9-F1
#
_cell.length_a   1.000
_cell.length_b   1.000
_cell.length_c   1.000
_cell.angle_alpha   90.00
_cell.angle_beta   90.00
_cell.angle_gamma   90.00
#
_symmetry.space_group_name_H-M   'P 1'
#
loop_
_entity.id
_entity.type
_entity.pdbx_description
1 polymer ?
#
loop_
_entity_poly.entity_id
_entity_poly.type
_entity_poly.pdbx_seq_one_letter_code
_entity_poly.pdbx_strand_id
1 'polypeptide(L)'
;LSPQQVNDEPGVAYSIVQQRKAYDGTTLVRLQQTFQGKDVYGHQLTAHVDQKGVITSISGNSAQQLGQQNTLKKEMHLSTEDAKAYIYEKYGKNISFLSEPVVKPVIYMNEKSGEAIQAYQVTFAVATPQYVSG
;
A
#
# COMPACT_ATOMS: atom_id res chain seq x y z
N LEU A 1 22.00 -0.02 6.55
CA LEU A 1 20.71 0.36 5.93
C LEU A 1 20.79 1.81 5.53
N SER A 2 20.19 2.21 4.42
CA SER A 2 20.12 3.62 4.07
C SER A 2 19.14 4.35 5.00
N PRO A 3 19.28 5.67 5.22
CA PRO A 3 18.32 6.44 6.01
C PRO A 3 16.87 6.33 5.51
N GLN A 4 16.69 6.08 4.20
CA GLN A 4 15.37 5.93 3.57
C GLN A 4 14.69 4.60 3.92
N GLN A 5 15.44 3.63 4.45
CA GLN A 5 14.96 2.30 4.84
C GLN A 5 14.68 2.18 6.33
N VAL A 6 15.12 3.15 7.13
CA VAL A 6 14.92 3.19 8.57
C VAL A 6 13.85 4.23 8.87
N ASN A 7 12.89 3.88 9.70
CA ASN A 7 11.89 4.81 10.21
C ASN A 7 11.54 4.39 11.65
N ASP A 8 11.80 5.30 12.58
CA ASP A 8 11.57 5.17 14.02
C ASP A 8 10.48 6.13 14.52
N GLU A 9 9.72 6.74 13.61
CA GLU A 9 8.63 7.64 13.95
C GLU A 9 7.54 6.90 14.77
N PRO A 10 6.99 7.54 15.82
CA PRO A 10 5.90 6.95 16.58
C PRO A 10 4.71 6.58 15.70
N GLY A 11 4.24 5.34 15.86
CA GLY A 11 3.12 4.80 15.10
C GLY A 11 3.51 4.20 13.75
N VAL A 12 4.75 4.33 13.29
CA VAL A 12 5.27 3.55 12.16
C VAL A 12 5.60 2.14 12.63
N ALA A 13 5.14 1.15 11.88
CA ALA A 13 5.45 -0.26 12.10
C ALA A 13 5.50 -1.01 10.76
N TYR A 14 5.97 -2.26 10.78
CA TYR A 14 6.03 -3.11 9.60
C TYR A 14 5.35 -4.45 9.85
N SER A 15 4.56 -4.89 8.88
CA SER A 15 3.94 -6.23 8.89
C SER A 15 4.56 -7.10 7.81
N ILE A 16 4.79 -8.38 8.12
CA ILE A 16 5.25 -9.35 7.12
C ILE A 16 4.06 -9.70 6.24
N VAL A 17 4.16 -9.38 4.94
CA VAL A 17 3.12 -9.71 3.95
C VAL A 17 3.52 -10.87 3.05
N GLN A 18 4.81 -11.20 2.99
CA GLN A 18 5.30 -12.36 2.25
C GLN A 18 6.61 -12.87 2.84
N GLN A 19 6.75 -14.19 2.88
CA GLN A 19 8.01 -14.85 3.17
C GLN A 19 8.19 -16.02 2.20
N ARG A 20 9.33 -16.08 1.51
CA ARG A 20 9.66 -17.17 0.59
C ARG A 20 11.14 -17.46 0.56
N LYS A 21 11.51 -18.72 0.32
CA LYS A 21 12.90 -19.09 0.03
C LYS A 21 13.29 -18.62 -1.37
N ALA A 22 14.50 -18.09 -1.52
CA ALA A 22 15.13 -17.80 -2.79
C ALA A 22 15.98 -19.00 -3.27
N TYR A 23 16.31 -19.00 -4.56
CA TYR A 23 17.09 -20.07 -5.18
C TYR A 23 18.53 -20.16 -4.67
N ASP A 24 19.09 -19.06 -4.16
CA ASP A 24 20.44 -18.96 -3.58
C ASP A 24 20.50 -19.43 -2.12
N GLY A 25 19.39 -19.96 -1.58
CA GLY A 25 19.30 -20.43 -0.20
C GLY A 25 19.03 -19.32 0.83
N THR A 26 18.86 -18.07 0.42
CA THR A 26 18.39 -16.98 1.29
C THR A 26 16.86 -17.00 1.43
N THR A 27 16.33 -16.25 2.39
CA THR A 27 14.89 -16.00 2.56
C THR A 27 14.58 -14.56 2.17
N LEU A 28 13.62 -14.39 1.27
CA LEU A 28 13.06 -13.10 0.91
C LEU A 28 11.85 -12.82 1.81
N VAL A 29 11.92 -11.71 2.55
CA VAL A 29 10.83 -11.23 3.41
C VAL A 29 10.35 -9.89 2.88
N ARG A 30 9.06 -9.80 2.56
CA ARG A 30 8.41 -8.54 2.17
C ARG A 30 7.64 -7.98 3.35
N LEU A 31 7.95 -6.72 3.65
CA LEU A 31 7.44 -5.96 4.78
C LEU A 31 6.59 -4.81 4.25
N GLN A 32 5.34 -4.72 4.68
CA GLN A 32 4.46 -3.59 4.40
C GLN A 32 4.60 -2.57 5.52
N GLN A 33 4.95 -1.34 5.18
CA GLN A 33 4.93 -0.24 6.15
C GLN A 33 3.48 0.07 6.53
N THR A 34 3.28 0.35 7.80
CA THR A 34 2.02 0.81 8.38
C THR A 34 2.27 2.07 9.20
N PHE A 35 1.27 2.93 9.29
CA PHE A 35 1.24 4.08 10.20
C PHE A 35 -0.08 4.10 10.95
N GLN A 36 0.00 4.07 12.28
CA GLN A 36 -1.17 3.97 13.17
C GLN A 36 -2.12 2.82 12.78
N GLY A 37 -1.56 1.68 12.38
CA GLY A 37 -2.30 0.48 12.00
C GLY A 37 -2.89 0.47 10.58
N LYS A 38 -2.72 1.55 9.80
CA LYS A 38 -3.12 1.60 8.38
C LYS A 38 -1.91 1.36 7.48
N ASP A 39 -2.09 0.60 6.39
CA ASP A 39 -1.02 0.41 5.40
C ASP A 39 -0.65 1.75 4.76
N VAL A 40 0.65 1.97 4.57
CA VAL A 40 1.14 3.06 3.73
C VAL A 40 1.25 2.54 2.29
N TYR A 41 0.30 2.95 1.46
CA TYR A 41 0.13 2.43 0.11
C TYR A 41 1.39 2.67 -0.74
N GLY A 42 1.90 1.61 -1.38
CA GLY A 42 3.09 1.67 -2.23
C GLY A 42 4.43 1.60 -1.48
N HIS A 43 4.44 1.65 -0.15
CA HIS A 43 5.67 1.64 0.64
C HIS A 43 5.92 0.26 1.27
N GLN A 44 6.81 -0.50 0.62
CA GLN A 44 7.23 -1.82 1.06
C GLN A 44 8.75 -1.92 1.09
N LEU A 45 9.25 -2.72 2.03
CA LEU A 45 10.65 -3.13 2.09
C LEU A 45 10.75 -4.62 1.74
N THR A 46 11.79 -4.99 1.01
CA THR A 46 12.13 -6.39 0.78
C THR A 46 13.50 -6.66 1.38
N ALA A 47 13.55 -7.54 2.38
CA ALA A 47 14.78 -7.97 3.04
C ALA A 47 15.23 -9.33 2.52
N HIS A 48 16.52 -9.46 2.24
CA HIS A 48 17.18 -10.74 2.01
C HIS A 48 17.80 -11.18 3.34
N VAL A 49 17.47 -12.39 3.78
CA VAL A 49 17.92 -12.96 5.05
C VAL A 49 18.70 -14.22 4.78
N ASP A 50 19.92 -14.30 5.27
CA ASP A 50 20.74 -15.52 5.11
C ASP A 50 20.23 -16.67 5.99
N GLN A 51 20.87 -17.83 5.86
CA GLN A 51 20.50 -19.04 6.60
C GLN A 51 20.73 -18.93 8.13
N LYS A 52 21.46 -17.91 8.58
CA LYS A 52 21.72 -17.62 9.99
C LYS A 52 20.73 -16.60 10.57
N GLY A 53 19.78 -16.12 9.75
CA GLY A 53 18.80 -15.11 10.17
C GLY A 53 19.33 -13.68 10.06
N VAL A 54 20.48 -13.45 9.42
CA VAL A 54 21.07 -12.11 9.27
C VAL A 54 20.52 -11.45 8.02
N ILE A 55 20.04 -10.22 8.15
CA ILE A 55 19.64 -9.40 7.00
C ILE A 55 20.90 -9.00 6.24
N THR A 56 21.03 -9.45 4.99
CA THR A 56 22.18 -9.16 4.12
C THR A 56 21.94 -7.96 3.22
N SER A 57 20.69 -7.73 2.84
CA SER A 57 20.30 -6.54 2.08
C SER A 57 18.83 -6.18 2.29
N ILE A 58 18.52 -4.90 2.09
CA ILE A 58 17.14 -4.38 2.04
C ILE A 58 17.00 -3.52 0.78
N SER A 59 15.86 -3.65 0.11
CA SER A 59 15.44 -2.81 -1.01
C SER A 59 14.05 -2.20 -0.75
N GLY A 60 13.73 -1.15 -1.49
CA GLY A 60 12.55 -0.32 -1.25
C GLY A 60 12.81 0.81 -0.26
N ASN A 61 11.82 1.68 -0.10
CA ASN A 61 11.89 2.88 0.74
C ASN A 61 10.69 2.93 1.68
N SER A 62 10.96 3.34 2.92
CA SER A 62 9.94 3.75 3.88
C SER A 62 9.47 5.15 3.54
N ALA A 63 8.17 5.38 3.58
CA ALA A 63 7.60 6.72 3.76
C ALA A 63 8.18 7.35 5.04
N GLN A 64 8.39 8.66 5.02
CA GLN A 64 9.03 9.42 6.08
C GLN A 64 8.16 10.61 6.47
N GLN A 65 8.43 11.16 7.65
CA GLN A 65 7.81 12.36 8.21
C GLN A 65 6.28 12.24 8.37
N LEU A 66 5.73 11.02 8.46
CA LEU A 66 4.29 10.77 8.56
C LEU A 66 3.68 11.42 9.81
N GLY A 67 4.39 11.39 10.94
CA GLY A 67 3.91 12.02 12.19
C GLY A 67 3.81 13.55 12.12
N GLN A 68 4.49 14.17 11.14
CA GLN A 68 4.55 15.62 10.97
C GLN A 68 3.44 16.13 10.02
N GLN A 69 2.76 15.23 9.30
CA GLN A 69 1.76 15.58 8.28
C GLN A 69 0.44 15.98 8.94
N ASN A 70 0.15 17.29 8.96
CA ASN A 70 -1.11 17.82 9.53
C ASN A 70 -2.36 17.32 8.80
N THR A 71 -2.22 16.94 7.53
CA THR A 71 -3.26 16.33 6.70
C THR A 71 -3.70 14.97 7.20
N LEU A 72 -2.82 14.21 7.86
CA LEU A 72 -3.19 12.93 8.48
C LEU A 72 -4.02 13.08 9.75
N LYS A 73 -3.95 14.25 10.40
CA LYS A 73 -4.77 14.57 11.60
C LYS A 73 -6.21 14.91 11.26
N LYS A 74 -6.51 15.23 10.00
CA LYS A 74 -7.87 15.55 9.54
C LYS A 74 -8.73 14.29 9.52
N GLU A 75 -9.99 14.42 9.89
CA GLU A 75 -10.94 13.33 9.71
C GLU A 75 -11.15 13.03 8.22
N MET A 76 -11.29 11.75 7.89
CA MET A 76 -11.62 11.31 6.55
C MET A 76 -13.13 11.42 6.36
N HIS A 77 -13.57 12.40 5.58
CA HIS A 77 -14.99 12.62 5.31
C HIS A 77 -15.60 11.65 4.29
N LEU A 78 -14.77 10.89 3.59
CA LEU A 78 -15.22 9.90 2.61
C LEU A 78 -15.62 8.60 3.32
N SER A 79 -16.78 8.03 3.00
CA SER A 79 -17.20 6.72 3.47
C SER A 79 -16.65 5.58 2.59
N THR A 80 -16.76 4.34 3.06
CA THR A 80 -16.45 3.15 2.24
C THR A 80 -17.39 3.03 1.05
N GLU A 81 -18.64 3.43 1.22
CA GLU A 81 -19.68 3.40 0.19
C GLU A 81 -19.39 4.42 -0.91
N ASP A 82 -18.97 5.63 -0.54
CA ASP A 82 -18.55 6.67 -1.50
C ASP A 82 -17.34 6.20 -2.31
N ALA A 83 -16.37 5.56 -1.64
CA ALA A 83 -15.19 5.00 -2.31
C ALA A 83 -15.57 3.90 -3.31
N LYS A 84 -16.55 3.03 -2.99
CA LYS A 84 -17.09 2.05 -3.95
C LYS A 84 -17.82 2.75 -5.09
N ALA A 85 -18.64 3.77 -4.79
CA ALA A 85 -19.42 4.50 -5.78
C ALA A 85 -18.55 5.20 -6.84
N TYR A 86 -17.35 5.64 -6.45
CA TYR A 86 -16.38 6.25 -7.35
C TYR A 86 -15.98 5.35 -8.54
N ILE A 87 -16.05 4.02 -8.39
CA ILE A 87 -15.81 3.10 -9.52
C ILE A 87 -16.82 3.39 -10.66
N TYR A 88 -18.10 3.53 -10.34
CA TYR A 88 -19.14 3.77 -11.34
C TYR A 88 -19.09 5.18 -11.93
N GLU A 89 -18.66 6.18 -11.14
CA GLU A 89 -18.42 7.53 -11.63
C GLU A 89 -17.30 7.54 -12.68
N LYS A 90 -16.21 6.84 -12.40
CA LYS A 90 -15.00 6.84 -13.24
C LYS A 90 -15.10 5.94 -14.47
N TYR A 91 -15.72 4.77 -14.32
CA TYR A 91 -15.74 3.73 -15.35
C TYR A 91 -17.15 3.47 -15.94
N GLY A 92 -18.15 4.23 -15.50
CA GLY A 92 -19.53 4.12 -15.97
C GLY A 92 -20.38 3.12 -15.17
N LYS A 93 -21.70 3.13 -15.39
CA LYS A 93 -22.64 2.27 -14.66
C LYS A 93 -22.70 0.83 -15.18
N ASN A 94 -22.22 0.60 -16.40
CA ASN A 94 -22.28 -0.70 -17.08
C ASN A 94 -21.03 -1.54 -16.78
N ILE A 95 -20.76 -1.78 -15.50
CA ILE A 95 -19.62 -2.57 -15.04
C ILE A 95 -20.11 -3.89 -14.47
N SER A 96 -19.62 -4.98 -15.04
CA SER A 96 -19.84 -6.33 -14.51
C SER A 96 -18.62 -6.76 -13.71
N PHE A 97 -18.72 -6.69 -12.39
CA PHE A 97 -17.67 -7.16 -11.50
C PHE A 97 -17.57 -8.69 -11.52
N LEU A 98 -16.33 -9.19 -11.59
CA LEU A 98 -16.02 -10.61 -11.43
C LEU A 98 -16.03 -11.02 -9.95
N SER A 99 -15.79 -10.06 -9.05
CA SER A 99 -15.82 -10.23 -7.60
C SER A 99 -16.20 -8.92 -6.93
N GLU A 100 -16.72 -8.99 -5.70
CA GLU A 100 -17.07 -7.77 -4.96
C GLU A 100 -15.85 -6.84 -4.79
N PRO A 101 -15.99 -5.53 -5.03
CA PRO A 101 -14.93 -4.57 -4.75
C PRO A 101 -14.54 -4.55 -3.26
N VAL A 102 -13.24 -4.67 -3.00
CA VAL A 102 -12.66 -4.57 -1.66
C VAL A 102 -12.18 -3.13 -1.44
N VAL A 103 -12.61 -2.53 -0.33
CA VAL A 103 -12.24 -1.18 0.07
C VAL A 103 -11.48 -1.24 1.39
N LYS A 104 -10.26 -0.71 1.42
CA LYS A 104 -9.40 -0.69 2.61
C LYS A 104 -8.91 0.74 2.90
N PRO A 105 -9.02 1.24 4.13
CA PRO A 105 -8.41 2.52 4.50
C PRO A 105 -6.88 2.40 4.51
N VAL A 106 -6.21 3.38 3.91
CA VAL A 106 -4.75 3.43 3.75
C VAL A 106 -4.24 4.84 3.98
N ILE A 107 -2.93 4.97 4.17
CA ILE A 107 -2.20 6.23 4.03
C ILE A 107 -1.66 6.29 2.60
N TYR A 108 -1.97 7.34 1.87
CA TYR A 108 -1.42 7.60 0.54
C TYR A 108 -0.41 8.74 0.60
N MET A 109 0.76 8.55 -0.01
CA MET A 109 1.79 9.57 -0.13
C MET A 109 1.82 10.10 -1.57
N ASN A 110 1.68 11.42 -1.72
CA ASN A 110 1.90 12.07 -2.99
C ASN A 110 3.40 12.26 -3.20
N GLU A 111 3.99 11.50 -4.12
CA GLU A 111 5.44 11.52 -4.38
C GLU A 111 5.95 12.89 -4.85
N LYS A 112 5.10 13.73 -5.46
CA LYS A 112 5.50 15.05 -5.96
C LYS A 112 5.56 16.09 -4.85
N SER A 113 4.56 16.09 -3.96
CA SER A 113 4.46 17.08 -2.87
C SER A 113 5.06 16.60 -1.55
N GLY A 114 5.28 15.30 -1.39
CA GLY A 114 5.64 14.68 -0.10
C GLY A 114 4.49 14.68 0.92
N GLU A 115 3.29 15.09 0.52
CA GLU A 115 2.12 15.14 1.40
C GLU A 115 1.53 13.74 1.58
N ALA A 116 1.22 13.38 2.83
CA ALA A 116 0.50 12.15 3.13
C ALA A 116 -0.96 12.45 3.51
N ILE A 117 -1.90 11.66 2.99
CA ILE A 117 -3.33 11.80 3.27
C ILE A 117 -3.94 10.46 3.70
N GLN A 118 -5.05 10.52 4.45
CA GLN A 118 -5.92 9.36 4.61
C GLN A 118 -6.70 9.12 3.31
N ALA A 119 -6.77 7.87 2.86
CA ALA A 119 -7.43 7.50 1.62
C ALA A 119 -8.05 6.09 1.72
N TYR A 120 -8.79 5.70 0.67
CA TYR A 120 -9.19 4.31 0.46
C TYR A 120 -8.48 3.72 -0.75
N GLN A 121 -7.92 2.53 -0.57
CA GLN A 121 -7.56 1.65 -1.68
C GLN A 121 -8.80 0.85 -2.08
N VAL A 122 -9.22 1.00 -3.32
CA VAL A 122 -10.34 0.26 -3.91
C VAL A 122 -9.78 -0.75 -4.90
N THR A 123 -9.96 -2.05 -4.61
CA THR A 123 -9.49 -3.16 -5.45
C THR A 123 -10.70 -3.88 -6.02
N PHE A 124 -10.75 -4.04 -7.34
CA PHE A 124 -11.87 -4.69 -8.02
C PHE A 124 -11.39 -5.43 -9.26
N ALA A 125 -12.16 -6.44 -9.67
CA ALA A 125 -11.94 -7.20 -10.90
C ALA A 125 -13.19 -7.09 -11.77
N VAL A 126 -13.02 -6.81 -13.05
CA VAL A 126 -14.11 -6.64 -14.02
C VAL A 126 -13.85 -7.49 -15.24
N ALA A 127 -14.93 -7.99 -15.85
CA ALA A 127 -14.82 -8.59 -17.17
C ALA A 127 -14.42 -7.48 -18.16
N THR A 128 -13.44 -7.75 -19.02
CA THR A 128 -13.10 -6.85 -20.13
C THR A 128 -14.37 -6.50 -20.89
N PRO A 129 -14.63 -5.23 -21.27
CA PRO A 129 -15.75 -4.94 -22.15
C PRO A 129 -15.57 -5.77 -23.42
N GLN A 130 -16.65 -6.42 -23.87
CA GLN A 130 -16.64 -7.03 -25.20
C GLN A 130 -16.28 -5.93 -26.19
N TYR A 131 -15.13 -6.08 -26.86
CA TYR A 131 -14.75 -5.24 -27.99
C TYR A 131 -15.88 -5.36 -29.02
N VAL A 132 -16.75 -4.35 -29.09
CA VAL A 132 -17.50 -4.12 -30.32
C VAL A 132 -16.51 -3.47 -31.27
N SER A 133 -15.94 -4.28 -32.16
CA SER A 133 -15.20 -3.80 -33.32
C SER A 133 -16.09 -2.81 -34.07
N GLY A 134 -15.62 -1.57 -34.21
CA GLY A 134 -16.08 -0.68 -35.27
C GLY A 134 -15.58 -1.14 -36.62
#